data_AF-A0AA96R5R7-F1
#
_entry.id   AF-A0AA96R5R7-F1
#
_cell.length_a   1.000
_cell.length_b   1.000
_cell.length_c   1.000
_cell.angle_alpha   90.00
_cell.angle_beta   90.00
_cell.angle_gamma   90.00
#
_symmetry.space_group_name_H-M   'P 1'
#
loop_
_entity.id
_entity.type
_entity.pdbx_description
1 polymer ?
#
loop_
_entity_poly.entity_id
_entity_poly.type
_entity_poly.pdbx_seq_one_letter_code
_entity_poly.pdbx_strand_id
1 'polypeptide(L)'
;MKQRIALFGAIAGAVLVVTGCSSTPAATTATGSSAPTSAAATATKSDPVAWSGAFCEGVTPTLEGLVEVLKSAFQETPDQVAQKAAMLNYATKAGSAMTDTAKKLETLGAPTAQAEELHKELIKFFSENGTTLTKVKTDLATIDPAAPDFLTRSASLAKARTRANSRTRSRSSPTTPP
;
A
#
# COMPACT_ATOMS: atom_id res chain seq x y z
N MET A 1 -11.70 24.00 14.06
CA MET A 1 -12.49 22.76 13.83
C MET A 1 -13.01 22.64 12.40
N LYS A 2 -13.61 23.68 11.79
CA LYS A 2 -14.21 23.62 10.44
C LYS A 2 -13.23 23.30 9.29
N GLN A 3 -11.96 23.68 9.39
CA GLN A 3 -10.93 23.32 8.40
C GLN A 3 -10.41 21.87 8.52
N ARG A 4 -10.67 21.18 9.63
CA ARG A 4 -10.20 19.80 9.85
C ARG A 4 -11.15 18.78 9.20
N ILE A 5 -12.45 19.09 9.13
CA ILE A 5 -13.47 18.20 8.57
C ILE A 5 -13.31 18.02 7.05
N ALA A 6 -12.85 19.05 6.34
CA ALA A 6 -12.59 18.98 4.90
C ALA A 6 -11.36 18.13 4.54
N LEU A 7 -10.40 17.96 5.46
CA LEU A 7 -9.15 17.23 5.20
C LEU A 7 -9.30 15.71 5.32
N PHE A 8 -10.24 15.22 6.13
CA PHE A 8 -10.45 13.78 6.35
C PHE A 8 -11.46 13.14 5.40
N GLY A 9 -12.29 13.94 4.71
CA GLY A 9 -13.23 13.44 3.70
C GLY A 9 -12.57 12.84 2.45
N ALA A 10 -11.33 13.23 2.16
CA ALA A 10 -10.59 12.73 0.98
C ALA A 10 -9.94 11.35 1.18
N ILE A 11 -9.86 10.83 2.42
CA ILE A 11 -9.13 9.58 2.74
C ILE A 11 -10.09 8.39 2.94
N ALA A 12 -11.38 8.64 3.18
CA ALA A 12 -12.38 7.59 3.44
C ALA A 12 -12.81 6.78 2.19
N GLY A 13 -12.45 7.23 0.99
CA GLY A 13 -12.92 6.61 -0.27
C GLY A 13 -12.10 5.41 -0.79
N ALA A 14 -10.97 5.06 -0.15
CA ALA A 14 -10.00 4.10 -0.72
C ALA A 14 -9.99 2.69 -0.09
N VAL A 15 -10.93 2.36 0.80
CA VAL A 15 -10.86 1.15 1.67
C VAL A 15 -11.68 -0.05 1.16
N LEU A 16 -12.19 -0.04 -0.07
CA LEU A 16 -13.19 -1.04 -0.51
C LEU A 16 -12.63 -2.36 -1.08
N VAL A 17 -11.31 -2.60 -1.15
CA VAL A 17 -10.76 -3.79 -1.86
C VAL A 17 -9.96 -4.77 -0.97
N VAL A 18 -9.83 -4.56 0.34
CA VAL A 18 -8.91 -5.37 1.19
C VAL A 18 -9.61 -6.35 2.16
N THR A 19 -10.89 -6.63 1.99
CA THR A 19 -11.57 -7.70 2.77
C THR A 19 -11.04 -9.11 2.46
N GLY A 20 -10.25 -9.29 1.40
CA GLY A 20 -9.65 -10.57 1.01
C GLY A 20 -8.34 -10.96 1.71
N CYS A 21 -7.66 -10.04 2.39
CA CYS A 21 -6.36 -10.34 3.03
C CYS A 21 -6.47 -10.67 4.53
N SER A 22 -7.68 -10.61 5.10
CA SER A 22 -7.99 -11.02 6.47
C SER A 22 -8.39 -12.51 6.50
N SER A 23 -7.41 -13.42 6.47
CA SER A 23 -7.67 -14.85 6.63
C SER A 23 -7.80 -15.23 8.11
N THR A 24 -9.03 -15.33 8.59
CA THR A 24 -9.41 -16.37 9.58
C THR A 24 -9.63 -17.67 8.80
N PRO A 25 -9.10 -18.82 9.21
CA PRO A 25 -9.38 -20.09 8.54
C PRO A 25 -10.81 -20.54 8.86
N ALA A 26 -11.78 -20.13 8.05
CA ALA A 26 -13.11 -20.71 8.07
C ALA A 26 -13.11 -21.94 7.16
N ALA A 27 -13.08 -23.13 7.78
CA ALA A 27 -13.32 -24.39 7.10
C ALA A 27 -14.61 -24.31 6.25
N THR A 28 -14.47 -24.42 4.94
CA THR A 28 -15.60 -24.46 4.02
C THR A 28 -16.06 -25.91 3.89
N THR A 29 -17.02 -26.33 4.70
CA THR A 29 -17.87 -27.48 4.35
C THR A 29 -18.82 -27.03 3.24
N ALA A 30 -18.42 -27.23 1.99
CA ALA A 30 -19.30 -27.12 0.83
C ALA A 30 -19.51 -28.52 0.24
N THR A 31 -20.47 -29.26 0.80
CA THR A 31 -21.08 -30.40 0.13
C THR A 31 -22.04 -29.84 -0.92
N GLY A 32 -21.59 -29.81 -2.18
CA GLY A 32 -22.39 -29.38 -3.32
C GLY A 32 -21.92 -30.13 -4.56
N SER A 33 -22.48 -31.32 -4.77
CA SER A 33 -22.32 -32.11 -6.00
C SER A 33 -22.88 -31.33 -7.18
N SER A 34 -22.06 -31.04 -8.19
CA SER A 34 -22.47 -30.63 -9.54
C SER A 34 -21.30 -30.89 -10.51
N ALA A 35 -21.66 -31.46 -11.67
CA ALA A 35 -20.83 -32.13 -12.67
C ALA A 35 -19.53 -31.43 -13.12
N PRO A 36 -18.53 -32.18 -13.65
CA PRO A 36 -17.31 -31.59 -14.18
C PRO A 36 -17.60 -30.92 -15.52
N THR A 37 -17.84 -29.62 -15.51
CA THR A 37 -17.60 -28.79 -16.71
C THR A 37 -16.09 -28.75 -16.91
N SER A 38 -15.60 -29.41 -17.96
CA SER A 38 -14.22 -29.25 -18.43
C SER A 38 -14.06 -27.82 -18.96
N ALA A 39 -13.84 -26.88 -18.04
CA ALA A 39 -13.26 -25.60 -18.36
C ALA A 39 -11.82 -25.87 -18.78
N ALA A 40 -11.47 -25.49 -20.01
CA ALA A 40 -10.09 -25.49 -20.45
C ALA A 40 -9.27 -24.69 -19.44
N ALA A 41 -8.44 -25.40 -18.67
CA ALA A 41 -7.54 -24.77 -17.70
C ALA A 41 -6.59 -23.88 -18.49
N THR A 42 -6.79 -22.57 -18.43
CA THR A 42 -5.77 -21.60 -18.86
C THR A 42 -4.49 -21.95 -18.12
N ALA A 43 -3.43 -22.23 -18.87
CA ALA A 43 -2.15 -22.63 -18.30
C ALA A 43 -1.68 -21.58 -17.29
N THR A 44 -1.70 -21.98 -16.03
CA THR A 44 -1.26 -21.18 -14.89
C THR A 44 0.28 -21.10 -14.91
N LYS A 45 0.84 -19.89 -14.94
CA LYS A 45 2.29 -19.67 -14.98
C LYS A 45 2.94 -19.70 -13.59
N SER A 46 2.18 -19.33 -12.55
CA SER A 46 2.59 -19.38 -11.15
C SER A 46 1.42 -19.77 -10.25
N ASP A 47 1.66 -20.38 -9.10
CA ASP A 47 0.60 -20.71 -8.14
C ASP A 47 -0.19 -19.44 -7.73
N PRO A 48 -1.49 -19.35 -8.07
CA PRO A 48 -2.31 -18.17 -7.79
C PRO A 48 -2.55 -17.96 -6.29
N VAL A 49 -2.50 -19.03 -5.48
CA VAL A 49 -2.64 -18.93 -4.03
C VAL A 49 -1.39 -18.33 -3.41
N ALA A 50 -0.20 -18.84 -3.76
CA ALA A 50 1.06 -18.22 -3.35
C ALA A 50 1.18 -16.76 -3.80
N TRP A 51 0.75 -16.45 -5.03
CA TRP A 51 0.78 -15.08 -5.57
C TRP A 51 -0.12 -14.11 -4.80
N SER A 52 -1.37 -14.50 -4.55
CA SER A 52 -2.31 -13.67 -3.80
C SER A 52 -1.91 -13.55 -2.32
N GLY A 53 -1.33 -14.61 -1.74
CA GLY A 53 -0.71 -14.57 -0.42
C GLY A 53 0.40 -13.52 -0.33
N ALA A 54 1.36 -13.52 -1.27
CA ALA A 54 2.45 -12.55 -1.30
C ALA A 54 1.96 -11.10 -1.46
N PHE A 55 0.91 -10.89 -2.28
CA PHE A 55 0.23 -9.60 -2.38
C PHE A 55 -0.35 -9.16 -1.03
N CYS A 56 -1.12 -10.04 -0.38
CA CYS A 56 -1.77 -9.75 0.90
C CYS A 56 -0.79 -9.48 2.03
N GLU A 57 0.33 -10.20 2.09
CA GLU A 57 1.41 -9.95 3.04
C GLU A 57 1.99 -8.54 2.93
N GLY A 58 1.96 -7.92 1.75
CA GLY A 58 2.42 -6.54 1.55
C GLY A 58 1.38 -5.48 1.92
N VAL A 59 0.11 -5.76 1.65
CA VAL A 59 -0.99 -4.80 1.86
C VAL A 59 -1.40 -4.73 3.33
N THR A 60 -1.55 -5.87 4.02
CA THR A 60 -1.99 -5.93 5.41
C THR A 60 -1.17 -5.03 6.35
N PRO A 61 0.18 -5.14 6.43
CA PRO A 61 0.97 -4.29 7.34
C PRO A 61 0.92 -2.81 6.94
N THR A 62 0.68 -2.51 5.67
CA THR A 62 0.47 -1.13 5.21
C THR A 62 -0.82 -0.55 5.79
N LEU A 63 -1.92 -1.30 5.75
CA LEU A 63 -3.20 -0.85 6.31
C LEU A 63 -3.16 -0.75 7.82
N GLU A 64 -2.58 -1.74 8.51
CA GLU A 64 -2.44 -1.73 9.96
C GLU A 64 -1.67 -0.50 10.43
N GLY A 65 -0.53 -0.20 9.80
CA GLY A 65 0.25 0.99 10.15
C GLY A 65 -0.49 2.30 9.83
N LEU A 66 -1.30 2.35 8.76
CA LEU A 66 -2.13 3.52 8.47
C LEU A 66 -3.20 3.73 9.55
N VAL A 67 -3.83 2.65 10.03
CA VAL A 67 -4.79 2.71 11.13
C VAL A 67 -4.13 3.18 12.43
N GLU A 68 -2.91 2.75 12.72
CA GLU A 68 -2.14 3.27 13.87
C GLU A 68 -1.89 4.78 13.77
N VAL A 69 -1.50 5.27 12.59
CA VAL A 69 -1.33 6.71 12.34
C VAL A 69 -2.65 7.46 12.53
N LEU A 70 -3.76 6.97 11.97
CA LEU A 70 -5.08 7.58 12.14
C LEU A 70 -5.50 7.61 13.61
N LYS A 71 -5.35 6.50 14.35
CA LYS A 71 -5.63 6.44 15.79
C LYS A 71 -4.84 7.49 16.56
N SER A 72 -3.56 7.70 16.25
CA SER A 72 -2.73 8.73 16.90
C SER A 72 -3.19 10.18 16.55
N ALA A 73 -3.74 10.38 15.36
CA ALA A 73 -4.21 11.69 14.91
C ALA A 73 -5.57 12.08 15.51
N PHE A 74 -6.40 11.09 15.90
CA PHE A 74 -7.75 11.29 16.44
C PHE A 74 -7.83 11.22 17.97
N GLN A 75 -6.70 11.19 18.69
CA GLN A 75 -6.72 11.28 20.15
C GLN A 75 -7.20 12.68 20.60
N GLU A 76 -7.96 12.74 21.71
CA GLU A 76 -8.52 14.00 22.24
C GLU A 76 -7.45 15.01 22.62
N THR A 77 -6.29 14.54 23.10
CA THR A 77 -5.11 15.36 23.34
C THR A 77 -4.05 15.03 22.29
N PRO A 78 -3.75 15.94 21.35
CA PRO A 78 -2.78 15.68 20.30
C PRO A 78 -1.36 15.65 20.86
N ASP A 79 -0.80 14.45 20.99
CA ASP A 79 0.62 14.24 21.26
C ASP A 79 1.40 14.17 19.95
N GLN A 80 2.12 15.24 19.62
CA GLN A 80 2.93 15.35 18.40
C GLN A 80 4.13 14.38 18.40
N VAL A 81 4.65 14.02 19.58
CA VAL A 81 5.71 13.02 19.71
C VAL A 81 5.16 11.63 19.38
N ALA A 82 4.00 11.28 19.93
CA ALA A 82 3.32 10.03 19.61
C ALA A 82 2.92 9.95 18.12
N GLN A 83 2.45 11.06 17.53
CA GLN A 83 2.13 11.13 16.10
C GLN A 83 3.36 10.94 15.22
N LYS A 84 4.48 11.61 15.54
CA LYS A 84 5.75 11.39 14.82
C LYS A 84 6.19 9.93 14.93
N ALA A 85 6.11 9.35 16.12
CA ALA A 85 6.46 7.95 16.35
C ALA A 85 5.58 7.00 15.52
N ALA A 86 4.27 7.22 15.48
CA ALA A 86 3.33 6.43 14.69
C ALA A 86 3.63 6.53 13.18
N MET A 87 3.88 7.75 12.68
CA MET A 87 4.24 7.97 11.27
C MET A 87 5.58 7.32 10.89
N LEU A 88 6.60 7.38 11.77
CA LEU A 88 7.88 6.70 11.56
C LEU A 88 7.74 5.18 11.57
N ASN A 89 6.89 4.65 12.45
CA ASN A 89 6.58 3.22 12.53
C ASN A 89 5.91 2.75 11.24
N TYR A 90 4.85 3.44 10.80
CA TYR A 90 4.18 3.18 9.53
C TYR A 90 5.17 3.21 8.35
N ALA A 91 5.95 4.29 8.21
CA ALA A 91 6.90 4.43 7.10
C ALA A 91 7.97 3.33 7.09
N THR A 92 8.36 2.83 8.27
CA THR A 92 9.30 1.70 8.39
C THR A 92 8.63 0.38 8.01
N LYS A 93 7.52 0.01 8.67
CA LYS A 93 6.86 -1.28 8.45
C LYS A 93 6.32 -1.40 7.03
N ALA A 94 5.57 -0.40 6.56
CA ALA A 94 4.99 -0.41 5.23
C ALA A 94 6.09 -0.29 4.15
N GLY A 95 7.13 0.52 4.38
CA GLY A 95 8.26 0.63 3.45
C GLY A 95 8.97 -0.70 3.19
N SER A 96 9.29 -1.43 4.26
CA SER A 96 9.90 -2.76 4.16
C SER A 96 8.93 -3.78 3.56
N ALA A 97 7.69 -3.86 4.06
CA ALA A 97 6.70 -4.83 3.59
C ALA A 97 6.44 -4.71 2.09
N MET A 98 6.26 -3.48 1.59
CA MET A 98 6.08 -3.26 0.15
C MET A 98 7.31 -3.68 -0.65
N THR A 99 8.52 -3.33 -0.19
CA THR A 99 9.76 -3.70 -0.91
C THR A 99 9.96 -5.22 -0.94
N ASP A 100 9.66 -5.91 0.16
CA ASP A 100 9.79 -7.37 0.24
C ASP A 100 8.71 -8.09 -0.57
N THR A 101 7.48 -7.56 -0.59
CA THR A 101 6.41 -8.05 -1.48
C THR A 101 6.77 -7.88 -2.95
N ALA A 102 7.39 -6.76 -3.34
CA ALA A 102 7.84 -6.58 -4.73
C ALA A 102 8.82 -7.69 -5.15
N LYS A 103 9.81 -8.00 -4.30
CA LYS A 103 10.79 -9.10 -4.56
C LYS A 103 10.12 -10.47 -4.59
N LYS A 104 9.17 -10.74 -3.67
CA LYS A 104 8.42 -11.99 -3.64
C LYS A 104 7.58 -12.18 -4.90
N LEU A 105 6.85 -11.15 -5.31
CA LEU A 105 6.07 -11.17 -6.53
C LEU A 105 6.97 -11.37 -7.76
N GLU A 106 8.10 -10.68 -7.85
CA GLU A 106 9.07 -10.86 -8.92
C GLU A 106 9.59 -12.32 -9.01
N THR A 107 9.81 -12.96 -7.87
CA THR A 107 10.25 -14.37 -7.81
C THR A 107 9.14 -15.34 -8.23
N LEU A 108 7.88 -15.06 -7.86
CA LEU A 108 6.74 -15.92 -8.19
C LEU A 108 6.33 -15.80 -9.66
N GLY A 109 6.48 -14.63 -10.27
CA GLY A 109 6.00 -14.34 -11.61
C GLY A 109 4.48 -14.11 -11.66
N ALA A 110 3.96 -13.88 -12.87
CA ALA A 110 2.55 -13.64 -13.08
C ALA A 110 1.75 -14.96 -13.00
N PRO A 111 0.54 -14.97 -12.39
CA PRO A 111 -0.27 -16.18 -12.26
C PRO A 111 -0.80 -16.69 -13.60
N THR A 112 -1.04 -15.77 -14.54
CA THR A 112 -1.47 -16.10 -15.91
C THR A 112 -0.76 -15.20 -16.91
N ALA A 113 -0.72 -15.61 -18.19
CA ALA A 113 -0.15 -14.78 -19.25
C ALA A 113 -0.90 -13.44 -19.42
N GLN A 114 -2.21 -13.42 -19.19
CA GLN A 114 -3.05 -12.22 -19.30
C GLN A 114 -2.78 -11.23 -18.16
N ALA A 115 -2.22 -11.69 -17.05
CA ALA A 115 -1.92 -10.87 -15.87
C ALA A 115 -0.48 -10.32 -15.87
N GLU A 116 0.33 -10.53 -16.92
CA GLU A 116 1.74 -10.11 -16.92
C GLU A 116 1.93 -8.59 -16.78
N GLU A 117 1.15 -7.79 -17.50
CA GLU A 117 1.26 -6.33 -17.40
C GLU A 117 0.80 -5.83 -16.03
N LEU A 118 -0.30 -6.37 -15.51
CA LEU A 118 -0.76 -6.06 -14.15
C LEU A 118 0.30 -6.45 -13.11
N HIS A 119 0.94 -7.60 -13.27
CA HIS A 119 1.99 -8.07 -12.37
C HIS A 119 3.21 -7.14 -12.36
N LYS A 120 3.67 -6.70 -13.54
CA LYS A 120 4.77 -5.73 -13.66
C LYS A 120 4.41 -4.39 -13.02
N GLU A 121 3.21 -3.87 -13.28
CA GLU A 121 2.74 -2.63 -12.64
C GLU A 121 2.66 -2.79 -11.11
N LEU A 122 2.25 -3.96 -10.62
CA LEU A 122 2.13 -4.22 -9.20
C LEU A 122 3.49 -4.28 -8.50
N ILE A 123 4.48 -4.97 -9.10
CA ILE A 123 5.87 -4.97 -8.61
C ILE A 123 6.42 -3.54 -8.58
N LYS A 124 6.22 -2.80 -9.66
CA LYS A 124 6.65 -1.39 -9.76
C LYS A 124 5.98 -0.55 -8.67
N PHE A 125 4.68 -0.70 -8.47
CA PHE A 125 3.93 -0.01 -7.42
C PHE A 125 4.52 -0.29 -6.04
N PHE A 126 4.69 -1.55 -5.68
CA PHE A 126 5.24 -1.93 -4.37
C PHE A 126 6.68 -1.43 -4.18
N SER A 127 7.54 -1.57 -5.18
CA SER A 127 8.94 -1.13 -5.11
C SER A 127 9.06 0.40 -4.99
N GLU A 128 8.32 1.15 -5.80
CA GLU A 128 8.33 2.62 -5.78
C GLU A 128 7.74 3.17 -4.47
N ASN A 129 6.65 2.60 -3.98
CA ASN A 129 6.05 3.03 -2.72
C ASN A 129 6.92 2.64 -1.52
N GLY A 130 7.52 1.44 -1.51
CA GLY A 130 8.47 1.02 -0.49
C GLY A 130 9.67 1.96 -0.38
N THR A 131 10.24 2.33 -1.54
CA THR A 131 11.31 3.34 -1.64
C THR A 131 10.83 4.71 -1.16
N THR A 132 9.62 5.12 -1.54
CA THR A 132 9.05 6.42 -1.16
C THR A 132 8.87 6.51 0.35
N LEU A 133 8.32 5.48 0.99
CA LEU A 133 8.13 5.41 2.44
C LEU A 133 9.45 5.41 3.20
N THR A 134 10.47 4.70 2.70
CA THR A 134 11.82 4.74 3.29
C THR A 134 12.40 6.16 3.29
N LYS A 135 12.15 6.92 2.22
CA LYS A 135 12.59 8.31 2.15
C LYS A 135 11.73 9.23 3.03
N VAL A 136 10.41 9.02 3.09
CA VAL A 136 9.52 9.73 4.03
C VAL A 136 9.97 9.52 5.47
N LYS A 137 10.35 8.29 5.86
CA LYS A 137 10.93 8.00 7.18
C LYS A 137 12.15 8.88 7.45
N THR A 138 13.06 8.96 6.48
CA THR A 138 14.30 9.75 6.59
C THR A 138 13.97 11.24 6.77
N ASP A 139 13.11 11.78 5.92
CA ASP A 139 12.70 13.20 5.96
C ASP A 139 11.90 13.52 7.25
N LEU A 140 11.05 12.60 7.72
CA LEU A 140 10.26 12.79 8.93
C LEU A 140 11.13 12.74 10.19
N ALA A 141 12.19 11.93 10.20
CA ALA A 141 13.10 11.83 11.33
C ALA A 141 13.74 13.19 11.67
N THR A 142 13.95 14.05 10.67
CA THR A 142 14.56 15.38 10.84
C THR A 142 13.59 16.46 11.33
N ILE A 143 12.28 16.22 11.35
CA ILE A 143 11.30 17.21 11.82
C ILE A 143 11.20 17.15 13.34
N ASP A 144 11.36 18.28 14.02
CA ASP A 144 11.11 18.40 15.46
C ASP A 144 9.59 18.25 15.75
N PRO A 145 9.15 17.25 16.53
CA PRO A 145 7.75 17.11 16.93
C PRO A 145 7.29 18.19 17.92
N ALA A 146 8.19 18.99 18.51
CA ALA A 146 7.80 20.14 19.34
C ALA A 146 7.56 21.40 18.50
N ALA A 147 7.88 21.38 17.19
CA ALA A 147 7.69 22.53 16.32
C ALA A 147 6.19 22.84 16.14
N PRO A 148 5.76 24.11 16.27
CA PRO A 148 4.34 24.48 16.15
C PRO A 148 3.74 24.18 14.76
N ASP A 149 4.58 23.98 13.75
CA ASP A 149 4.20 23.63 12.38
C ASP A 149 4.50 22.17 12.00
N PHE A 150 4.78 21.28 12.97
CA PHE A 150 5.09 19.85 12.78
C PHE A 150 4.13 19.18 11.79
N LEU A 151 2.81 19.30 12.00
CA LEU A 151 1.80 18.66 11.15
C LEU A 151 1.79 19.22 9.73
N THR A 152 1.99 20.53 9.57
CA THR A 152 2.04 21.17 8.24
C THR A 152 3.29 20.72 7.49
N ARG A 153 4.45 20.65 8.15
CA ARG A 153 5.69 20.15 7.56
C ARG A 153 5.56 18.68 7.17
N SER A 154 5.06 17.83 8.06
CA SER A 154 4.85 16.40 7.79
C SER A 154 3.88 16.15 6.63
N ALA A 155 2.77 16.89 6.55
CA ALA A 155 1.84 16.80 5.42
C ALA A 155 2.45 17.30 4.10
N SER A 156 3.30 18.33 4.16
CA SER A 156 3.98 18.86 2.97
C SER A 156 4.97 17.86 2.37
N LEU A 157 5.66 17.06 3.20
CA LEU A 157 6.55 15.99 2.76
C LEU A 157 5.80 14.94 1.95
N ALA A 158 4.65 14.47 2.45
CA ALA A 158 3.81 13.51 1.75
C ALA A 158 3.37 14.05 0.38
N LYS A 159 2.89 15.30 0.34
CA LYS A 159 2.43 15.94 -0.91
C LYS A 159 3.57 16.21 -1.90
N ALA A 160 4.76 16.59 -1.42
CA ALA A 160 5.93 16.82 -2.27
C ALA A 160 6.40 15.52 -2.92
N ARG A 161 6.41 14.41 -2.16
CA ARG A 161 6.75 13.07 -2.64
C ARG A 161 5.78 12.57 -3.71
N THR A 162 4.47 12.71 -3.50
CA THR A 162 3.47 12.33 -4.51
C THR A 162 3.68 13.09 -5.81
N ARG A 163 3.91 14.42 -5.74
CA ARG A 163 4.16 15.25 -6.94
C ARG A 163 5.46 14.91 -7.65
N ALA A 164 6.52 14.61 -6.90
CA ALA A 164 7.78 14.16 -7.48
C ALA A 164 7.59 12.85 -8.26
N ASN A 165 6.83 11.89 -7.72
CA ASN A 165 6.58 10.63 -8.40
C ASN A 165 5.71 10.80 -9.66
N SER A 166 4.67 11.64 -9.59
CA SER A 166 3.82 11.94 -10.76
C SER A 166 4.63 12.58 -11.91
N ARG A 167 5.55 13.51 -11.61
CA ARG A 167 6.40 14.14 -12.64
C ARG A 167 7.34 13.12 -13.30
N THR A 168 7.89 12.19 -12.54
CA THR A 168 8.72 11.11 -13.09
C THR A 168 7.89 10.22 -14.01
N ARG A 169 6.67 9.84 -13.60
CA ARG A 169 5.78 8.99 -14.42
C ARG A 169 5.36 9.66 -15.74
N SER A 170 5.03 10.96 -15.71
CA SER A 170 4.72 11.74 -16.93
C SER A 170 5.90 11.90 -17.87
N ARG A 171 7.14 11.85 -17.36
CA ARG A 171 8.36 11.96 -18.19
C ARG A 171 8.78 10.64 -18.83
N SER A 172 8.32 9.51 -18.28
CA SER A 172 8.64 8.16 -18.77
C SER A 172 7.62 7.60 -19.76
N SER A 173 6.52 8.30 -20.03
CA SER A 173 5.59 7.91 -21.11
C SER A 173 6.25 8.21 -22.46
N PRO A 174 6.59 7.20 -23.28
CA PRO A 174 7.05 7.46 -24.64
C PRO A 174 5.90 8.11 -25.41
N THR A 175 6.12 9.33 -25.89
CA THR A 175 5.32 9.94 -26.95
C THR A 175 5.37 9.01 -28.15
N THR A 176 4.27 8.30 -28.41
CA THR A 176 4.04 7.63 -29.69
C THR A 176 4.04 8.71 -30.77
N PRO A 177 4.97 8.72 -31.73
CA PRO A 177 4.88 9.64 -32.86
C PRO A 177 3.68 9.24 -33.75
N PRO A 178 3.09 10.22 -34.47
CA PRO A 178 1.97 9.99 -35.38
C PRO A 178 2.35 9.13 -36.58
#